data_AF-A0A6P8ZXR2-F1
#
_entry.id   AF-A0A6P8ZXR2-F1
#
_cell.length_a   1.000
_cell.length_b   1.000
_cell.length_c   1.000
_cell.angle_alpha   90.00
_cell.angle_beta   90.00
_cell.angle_gamma   90.00
#
_symmetry.space_group_name_H-M   'P 1'
#
loop_
_entity.id
_entity.type
_entity.pdbx_description
1 polymer ?
#
loop_
_entity_poly.entity_id
_entity_poly.type
_entity_poly.pdbx_seq_one_letter_code
_entity_poly.pdbx_strand_id
1 'polypeptide(L)'
;MPETKDTPPDYSKTPIDQLWADWKAEHSKTYETKEEEERRLGIFKKTLEVIANANARYVSGESTYYCGLNQFADLESHEVCCGGARSRKRDDK
;
A
#
# COMPACT_ATOMS: atom_id res chain seq x y z
N MET A 1 7.54 27.48 11.36
CA MET A 1 6.36 26.58 11.36
C MET A 1 6.79 25.30 10.69
N PRO A 2 6.92 24.17 11.40
CA PRO A 2 7.17 22.89 10.75
C PRO A 2 5.83 22.23 10.43
N GLU A 3 5.59 21.95 9.15
CA GLU A 3 4.45 21.15 8.71
C GLU A 3 4.48 19.77 9.39
N THR A 4 3.34 19.38 9.96
CA THR A 4 3.15 18.26 10.88
C THR A 4 3.28 16.91 10.17
N LYS A 5 4.45 16.27 10.28
CA LYS A 5 4.69 14.88 9.85
C LYS A 5 4.03 13.81 10.75
N ASP A 6 3.27 14.20 11.77
CA ASP A 6 2.58 13.28 12.69
C ASP A 6 1.19 12.84 12.22
N THR A 7 0.64 13.47 11.19
CA THR A 7 -0.67 13.06 10.64
C THR A 7 -0.45 12.18 9.41
N PRO A 8 -0.90 10.91 9.42
CA PRO A 8 -0.81 10.06 8.25
C PRO A 8 -1.58 10.72 7.10
N PRO A 9 -0.97 10.89 5.91
CA PRO A 9 -1.67 11.42 4.75
C PRO A 9 -2.87 10.54 4.40
N ASP A 10 -4.02 11.18 4.25
CA ASP A 10 -5.28 10.51 3.92
C ASP A 10 -5.34 10.21 2.41
N TYR A 11 -4.71 9.10 2.02
CA TYR A 11 -4.70 8.62 0.64
C TYR A 11 -6.10 8.28 0.09
N SER A 12 -7.13 8.18 0.94
CA SER A 12 -8.51 7.88 0.51
C SER A 12 -9.18 9.05 -0.22
N LYS A 13 -8.68 10.27 -0.04
CA LYS A 13 -9.22 11.48 -0.69
C LYS A 13 -8.66 11.73 -2.08
N THR A 14 -7.51 11.13 -2.42
CA THR A 14 -6.86 11.34 -3.71
C THR A 14 -7.17 10.16 -4.63
N PRO A 15 -7.60 10.40 -5.88
CA PRO A 15 -7.82 9.32 -6.83
C PRO A 15 -6.51 8.56 -7.08
N ILE A 16 -6.61 7.22 -7.16
CA ILE A 16 -5.47 6.31 -7.32
C ILE A 16 -4.61 6.70 -8.53
N ASP A 17 -5.23 7.10 -9.63
CA ASP A 17 -4.53 7.51 -10.85
C ASP A 17 -3.63 8.73 -10.64
N GLN A 18 -4.08 9.69 -9.85
CA GLN A 18 -3.31 10.88 -9.51
C GLN A 18 -2.19 10.54 -8.53
N LEU A 19 -2.51 9.75 -7.51
CA LEU A 19 -1.52 9.28 -6.54
C LEU A 19 -0.42 8.44 -7.21
N TRP A 20 -0.78 7.63 -8.20
CA TRP A 20 0.14 6.84 -9.01
C TRP A 20 1.03 7.73 -9.89
N ALA A 21 0.45 8.77 -10.52
CA ALA A 21 1.21 9.72 -11.31
C ALA A 21 2.22 10.51 -10.45
N ASP A 22 1.77 11.03 -9.31
CA ASP A 22 2.60 11.76 -8.34
C ASP A 22 3.71 10.85 -7.79
N TRP A 23 3.37 9.63 -7.40
CA TRP A 23 4.35 8.66 -6.90
C TRP A 23 5.39 8.28 -7.96
N LYS A 24 4.98 8.07 -9.21
CA LYS A 24 5.91 7.81 -10.32
C LYS A 24 6.84 8.99 -10.55
N ALA A 25 6.33 10.22 -10.45
CA ALA A 25 7.12 11.43 -10.60
C ALA A 25 8.12 11.60 -9.44
N GLU A 26 7.66 11.47 -8.20
CA GLU A 26 8.48 11.56 -6.98
C GLU A 26 9.62 10.52 -6.98
N HIS A 27 9.33 9.29 -7.40
CA HIS A 27 10.31 8.20 -7.41
C HIS A 27 10.98 7.96 -8.77
N SER A 28 10.69 8.79 -9.77
CA SER A 28 11.22 8.66 -11.14
C SER A 28 11.06 7.25 -11.72
N LYS A 29 9.88 6.64 -11.53
CA LYS A 29 9.57 5.29 -11.99
C LYS A 29 9.05 5.32 -13.43
N THR A 30 9.74 4.60 -14.31
CA THR A 30 9.35 4.42 -15.72
C THR A 30 9.17 2.94 -16.01
N TYR A 31 8.05 2.58 -16.60
CA TYR A 31 7.75 1.21 -17.03
C TYR A 31 7.83 1.13 -18.55
N GLU A 32 8.42 0.05 -19.05
CA GLU A 32 8.68 -0.14 -20.49
C GLU A 32 7.43 -0.56 -21.26
N THR A 33 6.49 -1.26 -20.60
CA THR A 33 5.26 -1.77 -21.20
C THR A 33 4.03 -1.40 -20.37
N LYS A 34 2.88 -1.29 -21.04
CA LYS A 34 1.58 -1.07 -20.37
C LYS A 34 1.20 -2.24 -19.46
N GLU A 35 1.50 -3.47 -19.87
CA GLU A 35 1.20 -4.67 -19.08
C GLU A 35 1.94 -4.65 -17.72
N GLU A 36 3.20 -4.21 -17.71
CA GLU A 36 3.97 -4.05 -16.48
C GLU A 36 3.40 -2.91 -15.62
N GLU A 37 3.03 -1.78 -16.24
CA GLU A 37 2.38 -0.68 -15.52
C GLU A 37 1.07 -1.12 -14.85
N GLU A 38 0.21 -1.85 -15.56
CA GLU A 38 -1.06 -2.37 -15.01
C GLU A 38 -0.83 -3.35 -13.86
N ARG A 39 0.17 -4.23 -14.01
CA ARG A 39 0.56 -5.18 -12.95
C ARG A 39 1.05 -4.44 -11.70
N ARG A 40 1.89 -3.41 -11.87
CA ARG A 40 2.46 -2.60 -10.78
C ARG A 40 1.40 -1.71 -10.13
N LEU A 41 0.49 -1.15 -10.91
CA LEU A 41 -0.68 -0.41 -10.42
C LEU A 41 -1.60 -1.31 -9.59
N GLY A 42 -1.75 -2.58 -9.96
CA GLY A 42 -2.43 -3.58 -9.15
C GLY A 42 -1.77 -3.80 -7.78
N ILE A 43 -0.44 -3.84 -7.73
CA ILE A 43 0.33 -3.94 -6.47
C ILE A 43 0.18 -2.66 -5.64
N PHE A 44 0.27 -1.50 -6.27
CA PHE A 44 0.12 -0.20 -5.64
C PHE A 44 -1.23 -0.05 -4.92
N LYS A 45 -2.31 -0.48 -5.56
CA LYS A 45 -3.66 -0.52 -4.96
C LYS A 45 -3.70 -1.37 -3.69
N LYS A 46 -3.12 -2.57 -3.71
CA LYS A 46 -3.05 -3.43 -2.53
C LYS A 46 -2.23 -2.80 -1.40
N THR A 47 -1.09 -2.19 -1.74
CA THR A 47 -0.25 -1.49 -0.75
C THR A 47 -1.02 -0.36 -0.06
N LEU A 48 -1.83 0.39 -0.82
CA LEU A 48 -2.70 1.41 -0.26
C LEU A 48 -3.75 0.86 0.70
N GLU A 49 -4.37 -0.27 0.38
CA GLU A 49 -5.32 -0.94 1.28
C GLU A 49 -4.66 -1.36 2.59
N VAL A 50 -3.44 -1.90 2.52
CA VAL A 50 -2.65 -2.29 3.71
C VAL A 50 -2.30 -1.06 4.55
N ILE A 51 -1.84 0.03 3.92
CA ILE A 51 -1.52 1.29 4.59
C ILE A 51 -2.78 1.86 5.25
N ALA A 52 -3.91 1.90 4.55
CA ALA A 52 -5.17 2.39 5.07
C ALA A 52 -5.62 1.58 6.30
N ASN A 53 -5.51 0.25 6.24
CA ASN A 53 -5.84 -0.61 7.37
C ASN A 53 -4.90 -0.38 8.57
N ALA A 54 -3.59 -0.29 8.34
CA ALA A 54 -2.60 -0.02 9.40
C ALA A 54 -2.83 1.35 10.04
N ASN A 55 -3.12 2.37 9.22
CA ASN A 55 -3.39 3.73 9.70
C ASN A 55 -4.72 3.81 10.44
N ALA A 56 -5.74 3.05 10.04
CA ALA A 56 -6.98 2.93 10.81
C ALA A 56 -6.71 2.36 12.21
N ARG A 57 -5.85 1.34 12.32
CA ARG A 57 -5.43 0.78 13.62
C ARG A 57 -4.61 1.75 14.45
N TYR A 58 -3.75 2.57 13.82
CA TYR A 58 -3.03 3.66 14.49
C TYR A 58 -3.99 4.71 15.05
N VAL A 59 -4.98 5.15 14.28
CA VAL A 59 -6.01 6.11 14.73
C VAL A 59 -6.85 5.54 15.88
N SER A 60 -7.14 4.24 15.86
CA SER A 60 -7.80 3.53 16.97
C SER A 60 -6.91 3.34 18.20
N GLY A 61 -5.62 3.68 18.14
CA GLY A 61 -4.65 3.50 19.22
C GLY A 61 -4.15 2.06 19.39
N GLU A 62 -4.47 1.16 18.46
CA GLU A 62 -3.99 -0.24 18.47
C GLU A 62 -2.55 -0.36 17.96
N SER A 63 -2.11 0.58 17.12
CA SER A 63 -0.74 0.64 16.60
C SER A 63 -0.06 1.91 17.11
N THR A 64 1.22 1.81 17.45
CA THR A 64 2.06 2.95 17.86
C THR A 64 2.72 3.64 16.67
N TYR A 65 2.59 3.07 15.47
CA TYR A 65 3.15 3.58 14.23
C TYR A 65 2.12 3.56 13.11
N TYR A 66 2.26 4.51 12.19
CA TYR A 66 1.51 4.57 10.94
C TYR A 66 2.40 4.11 9.79
N CYS A 67 1.78 3.62 8.72
CA CYS A 67 2.47 3.26 7.48
C CYS A 67 2.30 4.38 6.45
N GLY A 68 3.35 4.60 5.67
CA GLY A 68 3.38 5.59 4.59
C GLY A 68 3.69 4.94 3.25
N LEU A 69 3.31 5.64 2.19
CA LEU A 69 3.62 5.26 0.81
C LEU A 69 5.12 5.48 0.56
N ASN A 70 5.83 4.45 0.13
CA ASN A 70 7.27 4.49 -0.08
C ASN A 70 7.64 4.05 -1.53
N GLN A 71 8.93 4.11 -1.86
CA GLN A 71 9.44 3.70 -3.19
C GLN A 71 9.26 2.21 -3.54
N PHE A 72 8.84 1.41 -2.56
CA PHE A 72 8.53 -0.02 -2.64
C PHE A 72 7.02 -0.27 -2.70
N ALA A 73 6.19 0.77 -2.90
CA ALA A 73 4.74 0.60 -3.02
C ALA A 73 4.33 -0.25 -4.23
N ASP A 74 5.22 -0.40 -5.21
CA ASP A 74 5.11 -1.30 -6.36
C ASP A 74 5.67 -2.71 -6.12
N LEU A 75 6.05 -3.03 -4.88
CA LEU A 75 6.51 -4.34 -4.43
C LEU A 75 5.52 -4.90 -3.40
N GLU A 76 4.94 -6.05 -3.72
CA GLU A 76 3.95 -6.72 -2.87
C GLU A 76 4.67 -7.42 -1.70
N SER A 77 4.23 -7.20 -0.46
CA SER A 77 4.80 -7.86 0.74
C SER A 77 4.64 -9.40 0.73
N HIS A 78 3.76 -9.92 -0.13
CA HIS A 78 3.57 -11.36 -0.37
C HIS A 78 4.79 -12.03 -1.05
N GLU A 79 5.68 -11.27 -1.70
CA GLU A 79 6.99 -11.79 -2.14
C GLU A 79 8.00 -11.89 -0.97
N VAL A 80 7.72 -11.25 0.17
CA VAL A 80 8.63 -11.18 1.34
C VAL A 80 8.24 -12.18 2.43
N CYS A 81 6.97 -12.51 2.59
CA CYS A 81 6.52 -13.54 3.54
C CYS A 81 6.18 -14.84 2.81
N CYS A 82 7.22 -15.65 2.61
CA CYS A 82 7.12 -17.09 2.45
C CYS A 82 5.92 -17.70 3.22
N GLY A 83 5.03 -18.41 2.51
CA GLY A 83 4.10 -19.37 3.10
C GLY A 83 2.63 -18.96 3.14
N GLY A 84 1.96 -18.90 1.99
CA GLY A 84 0.50 -18.91 1.93
C GLY A 84 -0.07 -20.22 2.47
N ALA A 85 -0.37 -20.26 3.78
CA ALA A 85 -1.15 -21.32 4.40
C ALA A 85 -2.55 -21.34 3.76
N ARG A 86 -2.78 -22.32 2.88
CA ARG A 86 -4.10 -22.61 2.34
C ARG A 86 -5.04 -22.99 3.49
N SER A 87 -6.14 -22.26 3.56
CA SER A 87 -7.25 -22.41 4.50
C SER A 87 -7.61 -23.88 4.74
N ARG A 88 -7.39 -24.38 5.97
CA ARG A 88 -7.97 -25.66 6.41
C ARG A 88 -9.46 -25.44 6.66
N LYS A 89 -10.27 -25.71 5.64
CA LYS A 89 -11.70 -25.95 5.82
C LYS A 89 -11.84 -27.22 6.66
N ARG A 90 -12.11 -27.07 7.96
CA ARG A 90 -12.59 -28.16 8.80
C ARG A 90 -14.10 -28.21 8.59
N ASP A 91 -14.54 -29.06 7.67
CA ASP A 91 -15.93 -29.48 7.61
C ASP A 91 -16.14 -30.47 8.76
N ASP A 92 -17.00 -30.09 9.71
CA ASP A 92 -17.44 -30.86 10.88
C ASP A 92 -18.53 -31.86 10.43
N LYS A 93 -18.41 -33.14 10.81
CA LYS A 93 -19.45 -34.17 10.65
C LYS A 93 -19.45 -35.11 11.85
#